data_AF-A0A6L5ZGI5-F1
#
_entry.id   AF-A0A6L5ZGI5-F1
#
_cell.length_a   1.000
_cell.length_b   1.000
_cell.length_c   1.000
_cell.angle_alpha   90.00
_cell.angle_beta   90.00
_cell.angle_gamma   90.00
#
_symmetry.space_group_name_H-M   'P 1'
#
loop_
_entity.id
_entity.type
_entity.pdbx_description
1 polymer ?
#
loop_
_entity_poly.entity_id
_entity_poly.type
_entity_poly.pdbx_seq_one_letter_code
_entity_poly.pdbx_strand_id
1 'polypeptide(L)'
;HGSQQGASLIEVLISVVLVGVVILGLAAGMLTLIGTSTSTSERQQIQLALGSFTESLKAGAYETCTSNSAVATPATYQAAYDAWPSKWTPPQGSMTSGITRVEYWDSQQAEFVDSCPNAGDQGTQRLTVQVDWQGRSDTAQVVIGKLVSQ
;
A
#
# COMPACT_ATOMS: atom_id res chain seq x y z
N HIS A 1 55.70 -19.52 43.96
CA HIS A 1 54.36 -19.87 44.47
C HIS A 1 53.38 -19.85 43.31
N GLY A 2 53.12 -21.03 42.75
CA GLY A 2 52.33 -21.19 41.54
C GLY A 2 50.84 -21.01 41.82
N SER A 3 50.26 -19.96 41.25
CA SER A 3 48.81 -19.84 41.04
C SER A 3 48.46 -20.53 39.72
N GLN A 4 48.54 -21.87 39.71
CA GLN A 4 47.81 -22.67 38.73
C GLN A 4 46.51 -23.10 39.41
N GLN A 5 45.58 -22.16 39.52
CA GLN A 5 44.20 -22.48 39.89
C GLN A 5 43.58 -23.14 38.66
N GLY A 6 43.51 -24.48 38.71
CA GLY A 6 42.79 -25.24 37.70
C GLY A 6 41.35 -24.73 37.63
N ALA A 7 40.90 -24.36 36.43
CA ALA A 7 39.51 -23.98 36.20
C ALA A 7 38.61 -25.05 36.82
N SER A 8 37.71 -24.63 37.72
CA SER A 8 36.76 -25.56 38.32
C SER A 8 35.89 -26.14 37.21
N LEU A 9 35.63 -27.45 37.20
CA LEU A 9 34.71 -28.11 36.25
C LEU A 9 33.36 -27.36 36.16
N ILE A 10 32.93 -26.76 37.28
CA ILE A 10 31.70 -25.97 37.36
C ILE A 10 31.79 -24.65 36.60
N GLU A 11 32.96 -24.02 36.57
CA GLU A 11 33.21 -22.75 35.88
C GLU A 11 33.21 -22.95 34.37
N VAL A 12 33.77 -24.06 33.91
CA VAL A 12 33.71 -24.46 32.49
C VAL A 12 32.27 -24.80 32.08
N LEU A 13 31.51 -25.52 32.92
CA LEU A 13 30.10 -25.81 32.66
C LEU A 13 29.26 -24.54 32.57
N ILE A 14 29.44 -23.60 33.50
CA ILE A 14 28.75 -22.29 33.47
C ILE A 14 29.14 -21.52 32.22
N SER A 15 30.41 -21.51 31.83
CA SER A 15 30.88 -20.83 30.62
C SER A 15 30.23 -21.40 29.34
N VAL A 16 30.13 -22.73 29.22
CA VAL A 16 29.47 -23.38 28.08
C VAL A 16 27.97 -23.06 28.05
N VAL A 17 27.30 -23.06 29.20
CA VAL A 17 25.88 -22.68 29.30
C VAL A 17 25.68 -21.23 28.89
N LEU A 18 26.52 -20.30 29.37
CA LEU A 18 26.44 -18.89 29.01
C LEU A 18 26.65 -18.68 27.51
N VAL A 19 27.68 -19.30 26.93
CA VAL A 19 27.93 -19.22 25.48
C VAL A 19 26.75 -19.80 24.69
N GLY A 20 26.18 -20.92 25.13
CA GLY A 20 24.99 -21.52 24.50
C GLY A 20 23.78 -20.58 24.50
N VAL A 21 23.47 -19.94 25.63
CA VAL A 21 22.37 -18.97 25.75
C VAL A 21 22.63 -17.75 24.86
N VAL A 22 23.86 -17.25 24.81
CA VAL A 22 24.24 -16.12 23.94
C VAL A 22 24.04 -16.48 22.46
N ILE A 23 24.51 -17.65 22.02
CA ILE A 23 24.35 -18.09 20.61
C ILE A 23 22.88 -18.22 20.24
N LEU A 24 22.05 -18.81 21.10
CA LEU A 24 20.60 -18.93 20.86
C LEU A 24 19.92 -17.55 20.81
N GLY A 25 20.29 -16.65 21.71
CA GLY A 25 19.80 -15.26 21.72
C GLY A 25 20.15 -14.51 20.43
N LEU A 26 21.38 -14.67 19.93
CA LEU A 26 21.81 -14.07 18.67
C LEU A 26 21.08 -14.66 17.46
N ALA A 27 20.89 -15.98 17.41
CA ALA A 27 20.16 -16.64 16.33
C ALA A 27 18.69 -16.19 16.29
N ALA A 28 18.01 -16.13 17.45
CA ALA A 28 16.64 -15.62 17.54
C ALA A 28 16.56 -14.14 17.13
N GLY A 29 17.55 -13.33 17.55
CA GLY A 29 17.65 -11.92 17.14
C GLY A 29 17.79 -11.75 15.62
N MET A 30 18.64 -12.54 14.96
CA MET A 30 18.81 -12.48 13.50
C MET A 30 17.54 -12.87 12.74
N LEU A 31 16.86 -13.96 13.16
CA LEU A 31 15.61 -14.38 12.52
C LEU A 31 14.53 -13.28 12.63
N THR A 32 14.46 -12.62 13.79
CA THR A 32 13.55 -11.48 14.02
C THR A 32 13.88 -10.30 13.11
N LEU A 33 15.16 -9.97 12.95
CA LEU A 33 15.61 -8.90 12.06
C LEU A 33 15.31 -9.19 10.58
N ILE A 34 15.46 -10.44 10.14
CA ILE A 34 15.15 -10.84 8.77
C ILE A 34 13.65 -10.69 8.49
N GLY A 35 12.80 -11.22 9.37
CA GLY A 35 11.34 -11.14 9.20
C GLY A 35 10.80 -9.70 9.23
N THR A 36 11.40 -8.83 10.05
CA THR A 36 11.04 -7.40 10.07
C THR A 36 11.52 -6.67 8.82
N SER A 37 12.70 -7.03 8.29
CA SER A 37 13.24 -6.47 7.05
C SER A 37 12.39 -6.81 5.83
N THR A 38 11.96 -8.08 5.69
CA THR A 38 11.07 -8.49 4.59
C THR A 38 9.71 -7.78 4.69
N SER A 39 9.12 -7.75 5.89
CA SER A 39 7.85 -7.05 6.11
C SER A 39 7.93 -5.55 5.82
N THR A 40 9.07 -4.91 6.08
CA THR A 40 9.27 -3.47 5.81
C THR A 40 9.43 -3.23 4.32
N SER A 41 10.25 -4.04 3.65
CA SER A 41 10.43 -3.99 2.20
C SER A 41 9.09 -4.17 1.47
N GLU A 42 8.28 -5.14 1.89
CA GLU A 42 6.95 -5.39 1.32
C GLU A 42 6.04 -4.17 1.41
N ARG A 43 5.98 -3.52 2.58
CA ARG A 43 5.18 -2.29 2.79
C ARG A 43 5.66 -1.13 1.94
N GLN A 44 6.98 -0.95 1.83
CA GLN A 44 7.56 0.12 1.00
C GLN A 44 7.21 -0.06 -0.47
N GLN A 45 7.25 -1.29 -0.99
CA GLN A 45 6.86 -1.58 -2.37
C GLN A 45 5.39 -1.29 -2.63
N ILE A 46 4.48 -1.65 -1.71
CA ILE A 46 3.05 -1.34 -1.83
C ILE A 46 2.81 0.18 -1.82
N GLN A 47 3.49 0.91 -0.94
CA GLN A 47 3.37 2.37 -0.84
C GLN A 47 3.89 3.08 -2.10
N LEU A 48 5.02 2.62 -2.65
CA LEU A 48 5.54 3.13 -3.93
C LEU A 48 4.56 2.82 -5.08
N ALA A 49 4.02 1.61 -5.11
CA ALA A 49 3.02 1.21 -6.10
C ALA A 49 1.77 2.08 -6.01
N LEU A 50 1.20 2.28 -4.81
CA LEU A 50 0.07 3.18 -4.57
C LEU A 50 0.36 4.61 -5.05
N GLY A 51 1.53 5.16 -4.72
CA GLY A 51 1.93 6.49 -5.17
C GLY A 51 1.97 6.58 -6.70
N SER A 52 2.61 5.61 -7.37
CA SER A 52 2.69 5.60 -8.83
C SER A 52 1.34 5.33 -9.52
N PHE A 53 0.49 4.48 -8.94
CA PHE A 53 -0.85 4.20 -9.45
C PHE A 53 -1.76 5.43 -9.30
N THR A 54 -1.77 6.07 -8.13
CA THR A 54 -2.54 7.31 -7.91
C THR A 54 -2.11 8.43 -8.85
N GLU A 55 -0.81 8.57 -9.12
CA GLU A 55 -0.32 9.57 -10.08
C GLU A 55 -0.81 9.28 -11.50
N SER A 56 -0.83 8.01 -11.92
CA SER A 56 -1.38 7.64 -13.22
C SER A 56 -2.85 8.03 -13.35
N LEU A 57 -3.65 7.86 -12.29
CA LEU A 57 -5.08 8.20 -12.31
C LEU A 57 -5.34 9.70 -12.49
N LYS A 58 -4.50 10.56 -11.91
CA LYS A 58 -4.62 12.02 -12.08
C LYS A 58 -4.47 12.46 -13.53
N ALA A 59 -3.73 11.71 -14.33
CA ALA A 59 -3.43 12.09 -15.71
C ALA A 59 -4.56 11.77 -16.72
N GLY A 60 -5.64 11.07 -16.33
CA GLY A 60 -6.66 10.73 -17.34
C GLY A 60 -7.88 9.90 -16.93
N ALA A 61 -8.05 9.51 -15.66
CA ALA A 61 -9.16 8.63 -15.26
C ALA A 61 -10.49 9.36 -14.95
N TYR A 62 -10.71 10.54 -15.53
CA TYR A 62 -11.91 11.33 -15.24
C TYR A 62 -13.10 10.86 -16.07
N GLU A 63 -14.14 10.38 -15.40
CA GLU A 63 -15.41 10.01 -16.03
C GLU A 63 -16.50 11.00 -15.66
N THR A 64 -17.14 11.63 -16.63
CA THR A 64 -18.23 12.57 -16.36
C THR A 64 -19.44 11.86 -15.78
N CYS A 65 -19.98 12.34 -14.66
CA CYS A 65 -21.24 11.84 -14.14
C CYS A 65 -22.42 12.65 -14.71
N THR A 66 -23.58 12.03 -14.86
CA THR A 66 -24.83 12.77 -15.11
C THR A 66 -25.83 12.37 -14.03
N SER A 67 -26.63 13.33 -13.56
CA SER A 67 -27.56 13.15 -12.43
C SER A 67 -28.58 12.01 -12.65
N ASN A 68 -28.70 11.51 -13.89
CA ASN A 68 -29.64 10.46 -14.29
C ASN A 68 -28.96 9.21 -14.91
N SER A 69 -27.64 9.17 -15.04
CA SER A 69 -26.93 7.95 -15.43
C SER A 69 -26.70 7.05 -14.22
N ALA A 70 -26.68 5.75 -14.45
CA ALA A 70 -26.18 4.78 -13.49
C ALA A 70 -24.86 5.31 -12.89
N VAL A 71 -24.84 5.52 -11.57
CA VAL A 71 -23.67 5.99 -10.82
C VAL A 71 -22.47 5.21 -11.31
N ALA A 72 -21.47 5.89 -11.88
CA ALA A 72 -20.30 5.19 -12.39
C ALA A 72 -19.68 4.43 -11.22
N THR A 73 -19.77 3.10 -11.31
CA THR A 73 -19.33 2.20 -10.25
C THR A 73 -17.81 2.13 -10.26
N PRO A 74 -17.17 1.67 -9.19
CA PRO A 74 -15.74 1.39 -9.21
C PRO A 74 -15.34 0.51 -10.40
N ALA A 75 -16.20 -0.43 -10.83
CA ALA A 75 -15.97 -1.27 -12.01
C ALA A 75 -15.98 -0.48 -13.33
N THR A 76 -16.81 0.56 -13.45
CA THR A 76 -16.84 1.44 -14.64
C THR A 76 -15.54 2.21 -14.77
N TYR A 77 -15.06 2.80 -13.66
CA TYR A 77 -13.75 3.47 -13.63
C TYR A 77 -12.60 2.50 -13.89
N GLN A 78 -12.68 1.30 -13.32
CA GLN A 78 -11.68 0.26 -13.55
C GLN A 78 -11.60 -0.12 -15.03
N ALA A 79 -12.73 -0.31 -15.71
CA ALA A 79 -12.78 -0.63 -17.13
C ALA A 79 -12.24 0.52 -18.00
N ALA A 80 -12.60 1.77 -17.70
CA ALA A 80 -12.09 2.94 -18.39
C ALA A 80 -10.56 3.07 -18.23
N TYR A 81 -10.08 2.91 -17.00
CA TYR A 81 -8.66 2.90 -16.69
C TYR A 81 -7.93 1.74 -17.38
N ASP A 82 -8.52 0.55 -17.44
CA ASP A 82 -7.93 -0.61 -18.08
C ASP A 82 -7.80 -0.50 -19.60
N ALA A 83 -8.68 0.27 -20.23
CA ALA A 83 -8.64 0.59 -21.66
C ALA A 83 -7.62 1.68 -22.01
N TRP A 84 -7.07 2.39 -21.01
CA TRP A 84 -6.17 3.50 -21.25
C TRP A 84 -4.77 3.01 -21.69
N PRO A 85 -4.25 3.42 -22.86
CA PRO A 85 -3.01 2.84 -23.41
C PRO A 85 -1.75 3.07 -22.55
N SER A 86 -1.72 4.14 -21.76
CA SER A 86 -0.60 4.50 -20.87
C SER A 86 -0.91 4.21 -19.40
N LYS A 87 -1.82 3.27 -19.11
CA LYS A 87 -2.12 2.87 -17.74
C LYS A 87 -0.87 2.37 -17.02
N TRP A 88 -0.83 2.60 -15.71
CA TRP A 88 0.23 2.08 -14.85
C TRP A 88 0.28 0.55 -14.93
N THR A 89 1.51 0.04 -15.05
CA THR A 89 1.81 -1.38 -14.94
C THR A 89 2.48 -1.65 -13.60
N PRO A 90 2.03 -2.66 -12.84
CA PRO A 90 2.64 -2.98 -11.57
C PRO A 90 4.13 -3.33 -11.73
N PRO A 91 5.01 -2.77 -10.88
CA PRO A 91 6.45 -3.04 -10.95
C PRO A 91 6.78 -4.49 -10.55
N GLN A 92 5.86 -5.15 -9.83
CA GLN A 92 5.95 -6.55 -9.43
C GLN A 92 4.78 -7.32 -10.05
N GLY A 93 5.05 -8.35 -10.85
CA GLY A 93 4.02 -8.99 -11.69
C GLY A 93 2.88 -9.70 -10.95
N SER A 94 3.03 -9.98 -9.64
CA SER A 94 1.96 -10.55 -8.79
C SER A 94 1.15 -9.50 -8.04
N MET A 95 1.48 -8.23 -8.18
CA MET A 95 0.78 -7.13 -7.53
C MET A 95 -0.48 -6.78 -8.33
N THR A 96 -1.61 -6.62 -7.64
CA THR A 96 -2.88 -6.22 -8.24
C THR A 96 -3.29 -4.85 -7.73
N SER A 97 -3.90 -4.03 -8.58
CA SER A 97 -4.42 -2.71 -8.22
C SER A 97 -5.86 -2.58 -8.65
N GLY A 98 -6.65 -1.83 -7.90
CA GLY A 98 -8.04 -1.56 -8.25
C GLY A 98 -8.57 -0.26 -7.68
N ILE A 99 -9.60 0.28 -8.33
CA ILE A 99 -10.42 1.36 -7.80
C ILE A 99 -11.55 0.71 -7.00
N THR A 100 -11.68 1.09 -5.72
CA THR A 100 -12.62 0.46 -4.78
C THR A 100 -13.79 1.36 -4.42
N ARG A 101 -13.61 2.68 -4.50
CA ARG A 101 -14.67 3.66 -4.23
C ARG A 101 -14.50 4.90 -5.09
N VAL A 102 -15.63 5.49 -5.47
CA VAL A 102 -15.71 6.72 -6.25
C VAL A 102 -16.67 7.66 -5.53
N GLU A 103 -16.21 8.88 -5.28
CA GLU A 103 -17.02 9.94 -4.68
C GLU A 103 -16.93 11.20 -5.53
N TYR A 104 -17.98 12.00 -5.53
CA TYR A 104 -18.13 13.20 -6.35
C TYR A 104 -18.21 14.42 -5.45
N TRP A 105 -17.56 15.51 -5.86
CA TRP A 105 -17.63 16.76 -5.11
C TRP A 105 -19.02 17.39 -5.23
N ASP A 106 -19.64 17.70 -4.10
CA ASP A 106 -20.87 18.46 -4.00
C ASP A 106 -20.61 19.82 -3.33
N SER A 107 -20.55 20.88 -4.14
CA SER A 107 -20.41 22.28 -3.69
C SER A 107 -21.58 22.80 -2.85
N GLN A 108 -22.78 22.20 -2.92
CA GLN A 108 -23.90 22.63 -2.08
C GLN A 108 -23.74 22.15 -0.64
N GLN A 109 -23.19 20.95 -0.46
CA GLN A 109 -22.96 20.32 0.84
C GLN A 109 -21.50 20.49 1.31
N ALA A 110 -20.62 20.98 0.43
CA ALA A 110 -19.18 21.12 0.62
C ALA A 110 -18.50 19.80 1.04
N GLU A 111 -18.91 18.68 0.44
CA GLU A 111 -18.41 17.35 0.75
C GLU A 111 -18.30 16.44 -0.48
N PHE A 112 -17.70 15.27 -0.29
CA PHE A 112 -17.64 14.21 -1.31
C PHE A 112 -18.74 13.18 -1.02
N VAL A 113 -19.57 12.90 -2.03
CA VAL A 113 -20.74 12.01 -1.94
C VAL A 113 -20.63 10.82 -2.89
N ASP A 114 -21.23 9.68 -2.56
CA ASP A 114 -21.17 8.45 -3.38
C ASP A 114 -22.03 8.51 -4.66
N SER A 115 -22.87 9.53 -4.83
CA SER A 115 -23.72 9.72 -6.02
C SER A 115 -23.41 11.04 -6.72
N CYS A 116 -23.63 11.09 -8.04
CA CYS A 116 -23.50 12.33 -8.79
C CYS A 116 -24.43 13.41 -8.18
N PRO A 117 -23.93 14.62 -7.85
CA PRO A 117 -24.75 15.65 -7.24
C PRO A 117 -25.92 16.07 -8.13
N ASN A 118 -27.02 16.55 -7.53
CA ASN A 118 -28.18 17.07 -8.28
C ASN A 118 -27.83 18.28 -9.15
N ALA A 119 -26.82 19.05 -8.75
CA ALA A 119 -26.26 20.15 -9.53
C ALA A 119 -25.47 19.68 -10.77
N GLY A 120 -25.37 18.36 -10.99
CA GLY A 120 -24.60 17.74 -12.05
C GLY A 120 -23.13 17.53 -11.68
N ASP A 121 -22.35 17.13 -12.68
CA ASP A 121 -20.92 16.90 -12.51
C ASP A 121 -20.16 18.21 -12.28
N GLN A 122 -19.53 18.31 -11.12
CA GLN A 122 -18.81 19.50 -10.67
C GLN A 122 -17.32 19.48 -11.02
N GLY A 123 -16.88 18.53 -11.84
CA GLY A 123 -15.51 18.54 -12.35
C GLY A 123 -14.47 17.98 -11.38
N THR A 124 -14.87 17.47 -10.21
CA THR A 124 -13.96 16.99 -9.16
C THR A 124 -14.49 15.71 -8.53
N GLN A 125 -13.62 14.71 -8.41
CA GLN A 125 -13.94 13.38 -7.91
C GLN A 125 -12.83 12.86 -7.01
N ARG A 126 -13.18 12.03 -6.04
CA ARG A 126 -12.24 11.34 -5.16
C ARG A 126 -12.35 9.84 -5.41
N LEU A 127 -11.26 9.24 -5.81
CA LEU A 127 -11.13 7.80 -5.97
C LEU A 127 -10.41 7.22 -4.75
N THR A 128 -10.95 6.14 -4.20
CA THR A 128 -10.19 5.27 -3.30
C THR A 128 -9.65 4.12 -4.12
N VAL A 129 -8.34 3.92 -4.01
CA VAL A 129 -7.62 2.85 -4.69
C VAL A 129 -7.04 1.88 -3.69
N GLN A 130 -6.82 0.66 -4.15
CA GLN A 130 -6.21 -0.41 -3.39
C GLN A 130 -5.09 -1.06 -4.21
N VAL A 131 -4.02 -1.45 -3.54
CA VAL A 131 -2.98 -2.32 -4.08
C VAL A 131 -2.80 -3.52 -3.17
N ASP A 132 -2.79 -4.70 -3.75
CA ASP A 132 -2.59 -5.97 -3.07
C ASP A 132 -1.31 -6.65 -3.54
N TRP A 133 -0.49 -7.12 -2.59
CA TRP A 133 0.72 -7.87 -2.87
C TRP A 133 1.12 -8.77 -1.69
N GLN A 134 1.48 -10.02 -1.97
CA GLN A 134 1.95 -11.00 -0.95
C GLN A 134 1.01 -11.14 0.26
N GLY A 135 -0.30 -11.12 0.04
CA GLY A 135 -1.30 -11.23 1.11
C GLY A 135 -1.46 -9.97 1.96
N ARG A 136 -0.83 -8.85 1.57
CA ARG A 136 -1.04 -7.53 2.15
C ARG A 136 -1.84 -6.67 1.19
N SER A 137 -2.63 -5.78 1.77
CA SER A 137 -3.44 -4.80 1.06
C SER A 137 -3.24 -3.44 1.70
N ASP A 138 -3.17 -2.39 0.89
CA ASP A 138 -3.17 -1.02 1.37
C ASP A 138 -3.94 -0.11 0.42
N THR A 139 -4.42 1.02 0.93
CA THR A 139 -5.30 1.92 0.19
C THR A 139 -4.79 3.35 0.18
N ALA A 140 -5.15 4.09 -0.87
CA ALA A 140 -4.89 5.52 -0.97
C ALA A 140 -6.10 6.23 -1.56
N GLN A 141 -6.24 7.52 -1.25
CA GLN A 141 -7.22 8.37 -1.88
C GLN A 141 -6.52 9.31 -2.86
N VAL A 142 -7.13 9.51 -4.02
CA VAL A 142 -6.69 10.47 -5.02
C VAL A 142 -7.86 11.34 -5.45
N VAL A 143 -7.66 12.64 -5.46
CA VAL A 143 -8.62 13.59 -6.02
C VAL A 143 -8.22 13.86 -7.46
N ILE A 144 -9.15 13.66 -8.37
CA ILE A 144 -8.99 13.91 -9.80
C ILE A 144 -9.95 15.01 -10.25
N GLY A 145 -9.51 15.79 -11.23
CA GLY A 145 -10.29 16.87 -11.82
C GLY A 145 -10.57 16.61 -13.29
N LYS A 146 -11.65 17.18 -13.80
CA LYS A 146 -11.95 17.19 -15.23
C LYS A 146 -10.84 17.92 -15.96
N LEU A 147 -10.15 17.23 -16.86
CA LEU A 147 -9.18 17.87 -17.74
C LEU A 147 -9.93 18.81 -18.68
N VAL A 148 -9.64 20.11 -18.58
CA VAL A 148 -10.10 21.10 -19.54
C VAL A 148 -9.21 20.98 -20.77
N SER A 149 -9.74 20.48 -21.89
CA SER A 149 -9.03 20.57 -23.16
C SER A 149 -8.84 22.05 -23.49
N GLN A 150 -7.59 22.50 -23.58
CA GLN A 150 -7.27 23.80 -24.18
C GLN A 150 -7.41 23.72 -25.70
#